data_AF-A0AAE4DAW6-F1
#
_entry.id   AF-A0AAE4DAW6-F1
#
_cell.length_a   1.000
_cell.length_b   1.000
_cell.length_c   1.000
_cell.angle_alpha   90.00
_cell.angle_beta   90.00
_cell.angle_gamma   90.00
#
_symmetry.space_group_name_H-M   'P 1'
#
loop_
_entity.id
_entity.type
_entity.pdbx_description
1 polymer ?
#
loop_
_entity_poly.entity_id
_entity_poly.type
_entity_poly.pdbx_seq_one_letter_code
_entity_poly.pdbx_strand_id
1 'polypeptide(L)'
;MPTLLILFVTVPLGELFLLIEVGQAIGALPTIALCLLTAMLGASLLRQQGLQTLARARHNLDRGALPAIELLEAVALIIGGVLLLTPGLVTDVVGFACLIPPTRRLLVQWVLARLAVRVGPSGPSQGPGTREGDGGYTIEGDYARRDDEQHPPRD
;
A
#
# COMPACT_ATOMS: atom_id res chain seq x y z
N MET A 1 7.31 17.76 14.02
CA MET A 1 6.52 16.56 13.67
C MET A 1 5.50 16.15 14.76
N PRO A 2 4.60 17.02 15.25
CA PRO A 2 3.53 16.63 16.19
C PRO A 2 2.22 16.20 15.50
N THR A 3 2.13 16.31 14.17
CA THR A 3 0.87 16.14 13.41
C THR A 3 0.26 14.75 13.53
N LEU A 4 1.07 13.68 13.51
CA LEU A 4 0.58 12.31 13.71
C LEU A 4 0.01 12.09 15.11
N LEU A 5 0.65 12.66 16.13
CA LEU A 5 0.19 12.57 17.51
C LEU A 5 -1.14 13.30 17.67
N ILE A 6 -1.25 14.50 17.12
CA ILE A 6 -2.50 15.28 17.13
C ILE A 6 -3.62 14.47 16.45
N LEU A 7 -3.38 13.90 15.27
CA LEU A 7 -4.39 13.10 14.57
C LEU A 7 -4.80 11.86 15.37
N PHE A 8 -3.82 11.13 15.92
CA PHE A 8 -4.06 9.93 16.72
C PHE A 8 -4.88 10.20 17.98
N VAL A 9 -4.78 11.39 18.57
CA VAL A 9 -5.57 11.79 19.74
C VAL A 9 -6.94 12.31 19.31
N THR A 10 -6.98 13.24 18.35
CA THR A 10 -8.21 13.96 18.00
C THR A 10 -9.25 13.07 17.32
N VAL A 11 -8.82 12.13 16.47
CA VAL A 11 -9.72 11.20 15.78
C VAL A 11 -10.52 10.35 16.77
N PRO A 12 -9.90 9.53 17.66
CA PRO A 12 -10.66 8.72 18.60
C PRO A 12 -11.46 9.54 19.63
N LEU A 13 -10.99 10.74 20.00
CA LEU A 13 -11.79 11.66 20.83
C LEU A 13 -13.06 12.13 20.12
N GLY A 14 -12.96 12.48 18.84
CA GLY A 14 -14.12 12.85 18.03
C GLY A 14 -15.09 11.68 17.83
N GLU A 15 -14.57 10.47 17.67
CA GLU A 15 -15.39 9.26 17.55
C GLU A 15 -16.12 8.92 18.84
N LEU A 16 -15.45 9.03 19.99
CA LEU A 16 -16.07 8.82 21.29
C LEU A 16 -17.21 9.82 21.52
N PHE A 17 -16.98 11.10 21.16
CA PHE A 17 -18.02 12.12 21.22
C PHE A 17 -19.22 11.77 20.33
N LEU A 18 -18.97 11.35 19.09
CA LEU A 18 -20.03 10.96 18.14
C LEU A 18 -20.80 9.72 18.60
N LEU A 19 -20.12 8.72 19.16
CA LEU A 19 -20.78 7.54 19.74
C LEU A 19 -21.66 7.91 20.93
N ILE A 20 -21.23 8.85 21.77
CA ILE A 20 -22.03 9.35 22.88
C ILE A 20 -23.26 10.08 22.33
N GLU A 21 -23.11 10.96 21.34
CA GLU A 21 -24.20 11.69 20.69
C GLU A 21 -25.26 10.72 20.11
N VAL A 22 -24.83 9.71 19.36
CA VAL A 22 -25.70 8.66 18.83
C VAL A 22 -26.31 7.83 19.96
N GLY A 23 -25.52 7.49 20.98
CA GLY A 23 -25.98 6.80 22.18
C GLY A 23 -27.07 7.55 22.94
N GLN A 24 -27.03 8.89 22.95
CA GLN A 24 -28.09 9.72 23.52
C GLN A 24 -29.32 9.77 22.60
N ALA A 25 -29.14 9.77 21.27
CA ALA A 25 -30.23 9.86 20.31
C ALA A 25 -31.08 8.57 20.20
N ILE A 26 -30.43 7.40 20.15
CA ILE A 26 -31.10 6.10 19.94
C ILE A 26 -30.99 5.14 21.13
N GLY A 27 -30.13 5.44 22.12
CA GLY A 27 -29.87 4.60 23.29
C GLY A 27 -28.55 3.84 23.20
N ALA A 28 -28.00 3.47 24.37
CA ALA A 28 -26.71 2.78 24.46
C ALA A 28 -26.71 1.37 23.85
N LEU A 29 -27.73 0.55 24.15
CA LEU A 29 -27.86 -0.81 23.61
C LEU A 29 -27.88 -0.88 22.08
N PRO A 30 -28.73 -0.13 21.36
CA PRO A 30 -28.71 -0.15 19.90
C PRO A 30 -27.41 0.42 19.31
N THR A 31 -26.76 1.37 19.97
CA THR A 31 -25.44 1.89 19.55
C THR A 31 -24.37 0.81 19.66
N ILE A 32 -24.33 0.06 20.76
CA ILE A 32 -23.42 -1.08 20.93
C ILE A 32 -23.72 -2.16 19.89
N ALA A 33 -24.99 -2.47 19.64
CA ALA A 33 -25.39 -3.45 18.64
C ALA A 33 -24.96 -3.03 17.22
N LEU A 34 -25.09 -1.73 16.89
CA LEU A 34 -24.62 -1.17 15.63
C LEU A 34 -23.10 -1.33 15.46
N CYS A 35 -22.32 -0.98 16.49
CA CYS A 35 -20.85 -1.13 16.46
C CYS A 35 -20.43 -2.61 16.34
N LEU A 36 -21.12 -3.52 17.03
CA LEU A 36 -20.86 -4.96 16.89
C LEU A 36 -21.19 -5.45 15.49
N LEU A 37 -22.28 -4.95 14.89
CA LEU A 37 -22.69 -5.30 13.53
C LEU A 37 -21.66 -4.81 12.51
N THR A 38 -21.18 -3.57 12.62
CA THR A 38 -20.14 -3.03 11.72
C THR A 38 -18.82 -3.80 11.88
N ALA A 39 -18.40 -4.10 13.11
CA ALA A 39 -17.23 -4.93 13.38
C ALA A 39 -17.35 -6.36 12.81
N MET A 40 -18.51 -7.00 12.96
CA MET A 40 -18.77 -8.33 12.37
C MET A 40 -18.75 -8.31 10.85
N LEU A 41 -19.36 -7.31 10.21
CA LEU A 41 -19.33 -7.15 8.76
C LEU A 41 -17.89 -6.92 8.26
N GLY A 42 -17.15 -6.04 8.93
CA GLY A 42 -15.75 -5.78 8.64
C GLY A 42 -14.89 -7.03 8.75
N ALA A 43 -15.01 -7.77 9.86
CA ALA A 43 -14.29 -9.02 10.08
C ALA A 43 -14.65 -10.10 9.06
N SER A 44 -15.93 -10.21 8.67
CA SER A 44 -16.40 -11.16 7.67
C SER A 44 -15.78 -10.86 6.29
N LEU A 45 -15.81 -9.61 5.87
CA LEU A 45 -15.19 -9.16 4.62
C LEU A 45 -13.67 -9.34 4.64
N LEU A 46 -13.00 -8.99 5.74
CA LEU A 46 -11.57 -9.21 5.91
C LEU A 46 -11.21 -10.69 5.80
N ARG A 47 -12.00 -11.57 6.41
CA ARG A 47 -11.79 -13.02 6.34
C ARG A 47 -11.96 -13.53 4.91
N GLN A 48 -13.04 -13.16 4.23
CA GLN A 48 -13.30 -13.62 2.86
C GLN A 48 -12.24 -13.11 1.88
N GLN A 49 -11.94 -11.81 1.91
CA GLN A 49 -11.04 -11.19 0.95
C GLN A 49 -9.57 -11.46 1.29
N GLY A 50 -9.20 -11.52 2.56
CA GLY A 50 -7.84 -11.83 3.00
C GLY A 50 -7.40 -13.22 2.55
N LEU A 51 -8.26 -14.24 2.66
CA LEU A 51 -7.96 -15.59 2.16
C LEU A 51 -7.79 -15.60 0.64
N GLN A 52 -8.65 -14.89 -0.11
CA GLN A 52 -8.55 -14.81 -1.57
C GLN A 52 -7.27 -14.11 -2.03
N THR A 53 -6.90 -12.99 -1.40
CA THR A 53 -5.67 -12.25 -1.72
C THR A 53 -4.43 -13.08 -1.40
N LEU A 54 -4.41 -13.78 -0.26
CA LEU A 54 -3.30 -14.67 0.09
C LEU A 54 -3.16 -15.84 -0.88
N ALA A 55 -4.28 -16.45 -1.31
CA ALA A 55 -4.26 -17.52 -2.30
C ALA A 55 -3.69 -17.05 -3.65
N ARG A 56 -4.05 -15.85 -4.11
CA ARG A 56 -3.51 -15.23 -5.33
C ARG A 56 -2.02 -14.92 -5.20
N ALA A 57 -1.62 -14.35 -4.06
CA ALA A 57 -0.21 -14.04 -3.79
C ALA A 57 0.65 -15.31 -3.82
N ARG A 58 0.20 -16.41 -3.18
CA ARG A 58 0.88 -17.72 -3.24
C ARG A 58 0.98 -18.25 -4.68
N HIS A 59 -0.13 -18.24 -5.41
CA HIS A 59 -0.15 -18.72 -6.80
C HIS A 59 0.81 -17.94 -7.72
N ASN A 60 0.96 -16.63 -7.52
CA ASN A 60 1.91 -15.82 -8.30
C ASN A 60 3.37 -16.09 -7.90
N LEU A 61 3.64 -16.28 -6.60
CA LEU A 61 4.96 -16.68 -6.10
C LEU A 61 5.38 -18.06 -6.60
N ASP A 62 4.46 -19.03 -6.64
CA ASP A 62 4.70 -20.37 -7.19
C ASP A 62 5.07 -20.35 -8.68
N ARG A 63 4.69 -19.28 -9.38
CA ARG A 63 5.05 -19.01 -10.79
C ARG A 63 6.31 -18.15 -10.95
N GLY A 64 7.00 -17.82 -9.86
CA GLY A 64 8.19 -16.96 -9.88
C GLY A 64 7.89 -15.49 -10.17
N ALA A 65 6.62 -15.05 -10.09
CA ALA A 65 6.22 -13.66 -10.28
C ALA A 65 6.06 -12.95 -8.93
N LEU A 66 6.53 -11.71 -8.82
CA LEU A 66 6.38 -10.89 -7.61
C LEU A 66 4.95 -10.32 -7.51
N PRO A 67 4.16 -10.65 -6.47
CA PRO A 67 2.75 -10.25 -6.35
C PRO A 67 2.59 -8.86 -5.72
N ALA A 68 3.16 -7.83 -6.35
CA ALA A 68 3.19 -6.47 -5.78
C ALA A 68 1.78 -5.88 -5.53
N ILE A 69 0.83 -6.14 -6.44
CA ILE A 69 -0.55 -5.65 -6.31
C ILE A 69 -1.28 -6.37 -5.17
N GLU A 70 -1.15 -7.70 -5.07
CA GLU A 70 -1.80 -8.48 -4.01
C GLU A 70 -1.27 -8.11 -2.63
N LEU A 71 0.02 -7.77 -2.50
CA LEU A 71 0.60 -7.27 -1.26
C LEU A 71 0.00 -5.92 -0.86
N LEU A 72 -0.16 -4.99 -1.81
CA LEU A 72 -0.78 -3.70 -1.53
C LEU A 72 -2.27 -3.85 -1.17
N GLU A 73 -2.98 -4.76 -1.83
CA GLU A 73 -4.36 -5.10 -1.47
C GLU A 73 -4.45 -5.70 -0.05
N ALA A 74 -3.50 -6.58 0.31
CA ALA A 74 -3.43 -7.18 1.65
C ALA A 74 -3.18 -6.11 2.73
N VAL A 75 -2.29 -5.16 2.48
CA VAL A 75 -2.03 -4.03 3.39
C VAL A 75 -3.29 -3.17 3.55
N ALA A 76 -3.97 -2.83 2.45
CA ALA A 76 -5.22 -2.06 2.51
C ALA A 76 -6.32 -2.79 3.30
N LEU A 77 -6.43 -4.11 3.15
CA LEU A 77 -7.35 -4.94 3.92
C LEU A 77 -7.02 -4.94 5.41
N ILE A 78 -5.75 -5.09 5.79
CA ILE A 78 -5.32 -5.04 7.19
C ILE A 78 -5.60 -3.67 7.80
N ILE A 79 -5.26 -2.60 7.10
CA ILE A 79 -5.54 -1.23 7.55
C ILE A 79 -7.05 -1.05 7.74
N GLY A 80 -7.86 -1.38 6.73
CA GLY A 80 -9.32 -1.27 6.84
C GLY A 80 -9.90 -2.12 7.98
N GLY A 81 -9.37 -3.33 8.19
CA GLY A 81 -9.77 -4.21 9.28
C GLY A 81 -9.43 -3.67 10.67
N VAL A 82 -8.23 -3.08 10.84
CA VAL A 82 -7.83 -2.42 12.08
C VAL A 82 -8.69 -1.18 12.34
N LEU A 83 -8.99 -0.40 11.30
CA LEU A 83 -9.90 0.75 11.41
C LEU A 83 -11.31 0.33 11.87
N LEU A 84 -11.87 -0.75 11.31
CA LEU A 84 -13.20 -1.29 11.68
C LEU A 84 -13.24 -1.94 13.08
N LEU A 85 -12.09 -2.25 13.67
CA LEU A 85 -12.02 -2.80 15.02
C LEU A 85 -12.19 -1.69 16.09
N THR A 86 -11.80 -0.47 15.75
CA THR A 86 -12.03 0.73 16.56
C THR A 86 -13.46 1.22 16.34
N PRO A 87 -14.34 1.20 17.36
CA PRO A 87 -15.70 1.69 17.23
C PRO A 87 -15.66 3.21 17.06
N GLY A 88 -15.79 3.65 15.81
CA GLY A 88 -15.84 5.05 15.43
C GLY A 88 -16.61 5.14 14.14
N LEU A 89 -17.86 5.57 14.18
CA LEU A 89 -18.78 5.60 13.03
C LEU A 89 -18.14 6.20 11.76
N VAL A 90 -17.26 7.19 11.89
CA VAL A 90 -16.52 7.77 10.75
C VAL A 90 -15.41 6.83 10.28
N THR A 91 -14.65 6.28 11.22
CA THR A 91 -13.58 5.29 11.01
C THR A 91 -14.13 4.00 10.39
N ASP A 92 -15.36 3.59 10.73
CA ASP A 92 -16.09 2.46 10.13
C ASP A 92 -16.39 2.74 8.65
N VAL A 93 -16.86 3.94 8.29
CA VAL A 93 -17.11 4.32 6.89
C VAL A 93 -15.80 4.29 6.08
N VAL A 94 -14.71 4.83 6.64
CA VAL A 94 -13.39 4.79 6.00
C VAL A 94 -12.87 3.35 5.89
N GLY A 95 -13.04 2.56 6.94
CA GLY A 95 -12.68 1.14 6.95
C GLY A 95 -13.45 0.33 5.91
N PHE A 96 -14.77 0.54 5.79
CA PHE A 96 -15.59 -0.06 4.75
C PHE A 96 -15.18 0.40 3.35
N ALA A 97 -14.85 1.69 3.16
CA ALA A 97 -14.33 2.18 1.88
C ALA A 97 -13.03 1.48 1.48
N CYS A 98 -12.16 1.14 2.43
CA CYS A 98 -10.96 0.35 2.18
C CYS A 98 -11.25 -1.14 1.89
N LEU A 99 -12.30 -1.71 2.50
CA LEU A 99 -12.70 -3.11 2.32
C LEU A 99 -13.49 -3.37 1.02
N ILE A 100 -14.24 -2.39 0.53
CA ILE A 100 -15.10 -2.56 -0.65
C ILE A 100 -14.22 -2.67 -1.93
N PRO A 101 -14.35 -3.73 -2.74
CA PRO A 101 -13.47 -3.98 -3.90
C PRO A 101 -13.36 -2.85 -4.93
N PRO A 102 -14.45 -2.19 -5.38
CA PRO A 102 -14.34 -1.09 -6.34
C PRO A 102 -13.63 0.14 -5.75
N THR A 103 -13.89 0.50 -4.50
CA THR A 103 -13.25 1.64 -3.84
C THR A 103 -11.78 1.34 -3.51
N ARG A 104 -11.43 0.10 -3.13
CA ARG A 104 -10.05 -0.32 -2.95
C ARG A 104 -9.23 -0.17 -4.23
N ARG A 105 -9.74 -0.65 -5.36
CA ARG A 105 -9.05 -0.55 -6.65
C ARG A 105 -8.83 0.91 -7.05
N LEU A 106 -9.82 1.77 -6.81
CA LEU A 106 -9.70 3.20 -7.08
C LEU A 106 -8.65 3.86 -6.18
N LEU A 107 -8.63 3.52 -4.88
CA LEU A 107 -7.65 4.02 -3.92
C LEU A 107 -6.22 3.59 -4.30
N VAL A 108 -6.05 2.31 -4.63
CA VAL A 108 -4.76 1.75 -5.07
C VAL A 108 -4.29 2.43 -6.36
N GLN A 109 -5.17 2.62 -7.35
CA GLN A 109 -4.85 3.34 -8.57
C GLN A 109 -4.49 4.80 -8.31
N TRP A 110 -5.19 5.47 -7.40
CA TRP A 110 -4.90 6.87 -7.03
C TRP A 110 -3.56 7.02 -6.32
N VAL A 111 -3.24 6.09 -5.41
CA VAL A 111 -1.94 6.03 -4.73
C VAL A 111 -0.82 5.71 -5.72
N LEU A 112 -1.01 4.74 -6.60
CA LEU A 112 -0.07 4.43 -7.69
C LEU A 112 0.13 5.62 -8.62
N ALA A 113 -0.93 6.34 -9.00
CA ALA A 113 -0.81 7.55 -9.81
C ALA A 113 -0.04 8.65 -9.07
N ARG A 114 -0.27 8.84 -7.77
CA ARG A 114 0.43 9.86 -6.96
C ARG A 114 1.91 9.51 -6.76
N LEU A 115 2.24 8.23 -6.62
CA LEU A 115 3.62 7.72 -6.53
C LEU A 115 4.32 7.74 -7.88
N ALA A 116 3.63 7.36 -8.96
CA ALA A 116 4.11 7.46 -10.33
C ALA A 116 4.29 8.92 -10.78
N VAL A 117 3.54 9.87 -10.21
CA VAL A 117 3.80 11.32 -10.40
C VAL A 117 5.05 11.78 -9.64
N ARG A 118 5.48 11.08 -8.57
CA ARG A 118 6.78 11.33 -7.93
C ARG A 118 7.95 10.59 -8.59
N VAL A 119 7.65 9.64 -9.48
CA VAL A 119 8.60 8.94 -10.36
C VAL A 119 8.23 9.19 -11.83
N GLY A 120 7.59 10.33 -12.10
CA GLY A 120 7.25 10.74 -13.46
C GLY A 120 8.57 10.96 -14.20
N PRO A 121 8.72 10.46 -15.43
CA PRO A 121 9.98 10.53 -16.15
C PRO A 121 10.41 12.00 -16.15
N SER A 122 11.66 12.24 -15.77
CA SER A 122 12.36 13.49 -16.02
C SER A 122 12.31 13.76 -17.54
N GLY A 123 11.20 14.32 -18.01
CA GLY A 123 10.98 14.81 -19.36
C GLY A 123 11.58 16.20 -19.51
N PRO A 124 11.87 16.62 -20.73
CA PRO A 124 13.22 16.86 -21.18
C PRO A 124 13.68 18.29 -20.88
N SER A 125 14.89 18.44 -20.34
CA SER A 125 15.59 19.72 -20.41
C SER A 125 15.94 19.99 -21.88
N GLN A 126 15.05 20.70 -22.56
CA GLN A 126 15.28 21.30 -23.86
C GLN A 126 16.36 22.38 -23.71
N GLY A 127 17.62 21.98 -23.94
CA GLY A 127 18.74 22.90 -24.11
C GLY A 127 18.86 23.32 -25.57
N PRO A 128 19.04 24.62 -25.90
CA PRO A 128 19.30 25.05 -27.26
C PRO A 128 20.79 24.89 -27.62
N GLY A 129 21.09 24.17 -28.71
CA GLY A 129 22.41 24.08 -29.37
C GLY A 129 23.38 23.13 -28.66
N THR A 130 24.15 22.25 -29.31
CA THR A 130 25.06 22.55 -30.42
C THR A 130 25.69 21.23 -30.94
N ARG A 131 25.80 21.08 -32.27
CA ARG A 131 26.77 20.29 -33.06
C ARG A 131 26.90 18.76 -32.87
N GLU A 132 26.44 18.04 -33.89
CA GLU A 132 27.26 17.28 -34.87
C GLU A 132 28.54 16.58 -34.37
N GLY A 133 28.54 15.25 -34.37
CA GLY A 133 29.75 14.43 -34.22
C GLY A 133 29.47 12.98 -33.78
N ASP A 134 29.47 12.08 -34.76
CA ASP A 134 30.03 10.72 -34.75
C ASP A 134 30.59 10.14 -33.42
N GLY A 135 30.24 8.89 -33.10
CA GLY A 135 30.92 8.11 -32.06
C GLY A 135 30.06 7.10 -31.32
N GLY A 136 30.33 5.80 -31.53
CA GLY A 136 29.59 4.67 -30.98
C GLY A 136 29.52 4.57 -29.45
N TYR A 137 28.48 3.90 -28.98
CA TYR A 137 28.25 3.60 -27.57
C TYR A 137 29.29 2.60 -27.04
N THR A 138 30.34 3.10 -26.39
CA THR A 138 31.27 2.28 -25.61
C THR A 138 30.75 2.17 -24.17
N ILE A 139 30.34 0.97 -23.76
CA ILE A 139 29.99 0.64 -22.38
C ILE A 139 31.28 0.24 -21.66
N GLU A 140 31.67 1.01 -20.65
CA GLU A 140 32.86 0.76 -19.83
C GLU A 140 32.54 -0.27 -18.74
N GLY A 141 33.28 -1.39 -18.75
CA GLY A 141 33.15 -2.46 -17.76
C GLY A 141 34.40 -2.55 -16.90
N ASP A 142 34.22 -2.52 -15.58
CA ASP A 142 35.30 -2.72 -14.61
C ASP A 142 35.73 -4.20 -14.62
N TYR A 143 37.01 -4.48 -14.83
CA TYR A 143 37.56 -5.85 -14.77
C TYR A 143 38.68 -5.96 -13.73
N ALA A 144 38.61 -7.01 -12.91
CA ALA A 144 39.67 -7.37 -11.98
C ALA A 144 40.51 -8.50 -12.60
N ARG A 145 41.80 -8.25 -12.84
CA ARG A 145 42.75 -9.26 -13.33
C ARG A 145 43.04 -10.24 -12.20
N ARG A 146 42.67 -11.52 -12.38
CA ARG A 146 43.19 -12.62 -11.57
C ARG A 146 44.49 -13.07 -12.22
N ASP A 147 45.60 -12.84 -11.54
CA ASP A 147 46.90 -13.37 -11.94
C ASP A 147 46.93 -14.86 -11.57
N ASP A 148 46.75 -15.73 -12.55
CA ASP A 148 46.95 -17.17 -12.37
C ASP A 148 48.45 -17.50 -12.48
N GLU A 149 48.96 -18.01 -11.35
CA GLU A 149 50.29 -18.56 -11.15
C GLU A 149 50.66 -19.63 -12.19
N GLN A 150 51.71 -19.32 -12.95
CA GLN A 150 52.88 -20.18 -13.19
C GLN A 150 52.65 -21.63 -13.69
N HIS A 151 52.83 -21.83 -15.00
CA HIS A 151 53.18 -23.15 -15.55
C HIS A 151 54.37 -23.02 -16.53
N PRO A 152 55.56 -23.56 -16.23
CA PRO A 152 56.69 -23.55 -17.15
C PRO A 152 56.53 -24.60 -18.27
N PRO A 153 57.14 -24.39 -19.44
CA PRO A 153 57.03 -25.30 -20.59
C PRO A 153 57.79 -26.62 -20.35
N ARG A 154 57.23 -27.71 -20.87
CA ARG A 154 57.86 -29.04 -20.95
C ARG A 154 58.74 -29.10 -22.20
N ASP A 155 59.98 -29.53 -22.02
CA ASP A 155 60.82 -30.15 -23.05
C ASP A 155 61.07 -31.62 -22.66
#